data_AF-A0A449AJ75-F1
#
_entry.id   AF-A0A449AJ75-F1
#
_cell.length_a   1.000
_cell.length_b   1.000
_cell.length_c   1.000
_cell.angle_alpha   90.00
_cell.angle_beta   90.00
_cell.angle_gamma   90.00
#
_symmetry.space_group_name_H-M   'P 1'
#
loop_
_entity.id
_entity.type
_entity.pdbx_description
1 polymer ?
#
loop_
_entity_poly.entity_id
_entity_poly.type
_entity_poly.pdbx_seq_one_letter_code
_entity_poly.pdbx_strand_id
1 'polypeptide(L)'
;MNKYKKIFSGLGLLSISTLIGASVVACAKKPSPKDSSTEAIDQSNNQGNSTTPEQEKPETPKEGKTDPETPDKNDTDKDKEHSDLTALKKEVSTVVEKLKGHSKYDELKTKAEKENTTKEDLEAVKTDAINEFNKYNEVIKNSAETLKDDAKKAELTSQLETAQNYMALKTIYVELIPLAKMELNSKIDSLPYPDVALSKPTKDKLKQRNENLNLETYLVEYRKTDDLAKALESKNKEINELFDFSKLNQKSKPKNIDPNKNKDAYQKLAQVYFKSKLNTLETAEDVMNVVTEKYKAKFNKYKEIINDKFWGDYKNQPGLNGRLLNFYDEDIKDKTDEYILDHSEAVLIWNIYETIRQNAYKTKIFALNNLDENMKENYLNKKVEVLPDGKASNHKNAKSNRFTHKKDMKWLEENINKLKTEYANAQKEMKKS
;
A
#
# COMPACT_ATOMS: atom_id res chain seq x y z
N MET A 1 20.78 -13.51 -43.99
CA MET A 1 22.18 -13.25 -44.38
C MET A 1 22.89 -12.53 -43.24
N ASN A 2 24.23 -12.62 -43.17
CA ASN A 2 25.04 -12.26 -42.00
C ASN A 2 25.24 -10.75 -41.77
N LYS A 3 25.81 -10.43 -40.59
CA LYS A 3 26.16 -9.12 -39.96
C LYS A 3 25.06 -8.69 -38.98
N TYR A 4 25.29 -8.53 -37.67
CA TYR A 4 26.53 -8.26 -36.92
C TYR A 4 26.75 -9.23 -35.74
N LYS A 5 28.01 -9.40 -35.31
CA LYS A 5 28.45 -10.36 -34.27
C LYS A 5 29.60 -9.74 -33.46
N LYS A 6 29.55 -9.85 -32.11
CA LYS A 6 30.42 -9.14 -31.13
C LYS A 6 30.15 -7.62 -31.15
N ILE A 7 30.20 -6.86 -30.07
CA ILE A 7 30.74 -6.99 -28.70
C ILE A 7 29.59 -6.99 -27.66
N PHE A 8 29.74 -7.38 -26.39
CA PHE A 8 30.92 -7.77 -25.60
C PHE A 8 30.77 -9.17 -24.97
N SER A 9 31.90 -9.78 -24.57
CA SER A 9 31.97 -10.90 -23.63
C SER A 9 33.40 -10.99 -23.08
N GLY A 10 33.60 -10.77 -21.78
CA GLY A 10 34.91 -10.97 -21.13
C GLY A 10 35.45 -9.76 -20.35
N LEU A 11 34.98 -9.63 -19.11
CA LEU A 11 35.71 -9.21 -17.89
C LEU A 11 34.68 -9.40 -16.76
N GLY A 12 34.91 -10.10 -15.66
CA GLY A 12 36.14 -10.66 -15.11
C GLY A 12 35.93 -10.65 -13.60
N LEU A 13 36.05 -11.80 -12.93
CA LEU A 13 35.77 -11.92 -11.49
C LEU A 13 36.63 -10.94 -10.68
N LEU A 14 36.00 -10.23 -9.74
CA LEU A 14 36.69 -9.64 -8.59
C LEU A 14 35.75 -9.69 -7.37
N SER A 15 36.08 -10.60 -6.47
CA SER A 15 35.49 -10.70 -5.13
C SER A 15 35.88 -9.49 -4.29
N ILE A 16 34.92 -8.89 -3.59
CA ILE A 16 35.21 -7.98 -2.48
C ILE A 16 34.46 -8.49 -1.24
N SER A 17 35.17 -9.29 -0.46
CA SER A 17 34.85 -9.53 0.95
C SER A 17 35.52 -8.45 1.79
N THR A 18 34.87 -8.06 2.90
CA THR A 18 35.44 -7.27 4.01
C THR A 18 35.96 -5.85 3.70
N LEU A 19 35.24 -4.84 4.21
CA LEU A 19 35.88 -3.75 4.94
C LEU A 19 34.95 -3.24 6.06
N ILE A 20 35.36 -3.46 7.31
CA ILE A 20 34.70 -2.91 8.51
C ILE A 20 35.59 -1.79 9.06
N GLY A 21 34.98 -0.64 9.35
CA GLY A 21 35.36 0.24 10.46
C GLY A 21 36.66 1.03 10.38
N ALA A 22 36.53 2.35 10.18
CA ALA A 22 37.38 3.35 10.84
C ALA A 22 36.65 4.71 10.91
N SER A 23 36.46 5.23 12.12
CA SER A 23 35.84 6.55 12.38
C SER A 23 36.91 7.64 12.48
N VAL A 24 36.70 8.82 11.89
CA VAL A 24 37.39 10.08 12.29
C VAL A 24 36.60 11.35 11.94
N VAL A 25 35.90 11.87 12.94
CA VAL A 25 35.90 13.27 13.44
C VAL A 25 36.22 14.45 12.48
N ALA A 26 35.20 15.31 12.33
CA ALA A 26 35.20 16.79 12.24
C ALA A 26 36.03 17.58 11.19
N CYS A 27 35.35 18.47 10.47
CA CYS A 27 35.37 19.91 10.79
C CYS A 27 34.25 20.70 10.09
N ALA A 28 33.66 21.66 10.81
CA ALA A 28 32.65 22.59 10.27
C ALA A 28 33.30 23.88 9.71
N LYS A 29 32.69 24.52 8.71
CA LYS A 29 32.93 25.94 8.38
C LYS A 29 31.78 26.61 7.62
N LYS A 30 31.35 27.75 8.17
CA LYS A 30 30.49 28.85 7.63
C LYS A 30 30.85 30.09 8.50
N PRO A 31 30.41 31.33 8.21
CA PRO A 31 29.67 31.89 7.05
C PRO A 31 30.55 32.93 6.29
N SER A 32 30.14 33.84 5.39
CA SER A 32 29.13 34.92 5.41
C SER A 32 29.34 35.83 4.14
N PRO A 33 28.74 37.04 3.97
CA PRO A 33 27.33 37.36 3.66
C PRO A 33 27.17 38.36 2.47
N LYS A 34 26.02 39.08 2.39
CA LYS A 34 25.59 40.17 1.46
C LYS A 34 24.79 39.70 0.23
N ASP A 35 23.64 40.28 -0.16
CA ASP A 35 22.78 41.41 0.27
C ASP A 35 21.30 41.05 -0.05
N SER A 36 20.19 41.70 0.34
CA SER A 36 19.75 42.61 1.43
C SER A 36 18.54 43.43 0.91
N SER A 37 17.30 43.13 1.31
CA SER A 37 16.14 44.07 1.44
C SER A 37 14.83 43.28 1.72
N THR A 38 14.30 43.24 2.96
CA THR A 38 13.24 44.12 3.58
C THR A 38 11.84 43.95 2.94
N GLU A 39 10.74 43.75 3.66
CA GLU A 39 10.25 44.27 4.97
C GLU A 39 10.17 43.14 6.07
N ALA A 40 10.34 43.30 7.40
CA ALA A 40 9.90 44.29 8.41
C ALA A 40 8.37 44.22 8.66
N ILE A 41 7.80 44.07 9.87
CA ILE A 41 8.12 44.61 11.21
C ILE A 41 7.60 43.66 12.34
N ASP A 42 8.49 43.29 13.30
CA ASP A 42 8.38 43.33 14.79
C ASP A 42 7.17 42.76 15.58
N GLN A 43 7.19 42.43 16.89
CA GLN A 43 8.17 42.21 18.01
C GLN A 43 7.32 41.65 19.20
N SER A 44 7.79 41.07 20.33
CA SER A 44 9.09 40.60 20.82
C SER A 44 8.87 39.72 22.09
N ASN A 45 9.88 38.93 22.50
CA ASN A 45 10.44 38.77 23.87
C ASN A 45 9.52 38.65 25.13
N ASN A 46 9.85 37.91 26.20
CA ASN A 46 11.01 37.07 26.52
C ASN A 46 10.75 36.19 27.77
N GLN A 47 11.61 35.17 27.97
CA GLN A 47 12.09 34.62 29.25
C GLN A 47 11.12 34.12 30.36
N GLY A 48 11.56 33.07 31.07
CA GLY A 48 11.57 33.14 32.55
C GLY A 48 10.89 32.03 33.37
N ASN A 49 11.48 30.84 33.38
CA ASN A 49 11.71 29.95 34.53
C ASN A 49 10.88 30.06 35.85
N SER A 50 10.51 28.88 36.39
CA SER A 50 10.46 28.51 37.83
C SER A 50 9.16 28.64 38.67
N THR A 51 8.92 27.58 39.44
CA THR A 51 8.26 27.47 40.79
C THR A 51 6.75 27.70 41.02
N THR A 52 6.11 26.61 41.47
CA THR A 52 5.13 26.41 42.60
C THR A 52 4.31 27.59 43.14
N PRO A 53 2.98 27.39 43.32
CA PRO A 53 2.36 27.27 44.67
C PRO A 53 1.63 25.91 44.81
N GLU A 54 1.59 25.20 45.93
CA GLU A 54 1.17 25.53 47.32
C GLU A 54 -0.35 25.64 47.52
N GLN A 55 -0.82 25.21 48.70
CA GLN A 55 -2.17 24.71 48.97
C GLN A 55 -3.20 25.82 49.24
N GLU A 56 -4.44 25.62 48.78
CA GLU A 56 -5.60 26.34 49.29
C GLU A 56 -6.33 25.56 50.39
N LYS A 57 -6.74 26.29 51.44
CA LYS A 57 -7.70 25.87 52.46
C LYS A 57 -8.68 27.01 52.67
N PRO A 58 -10.00 26.75 52.74
CA PRO A 58 -10.94 27.66 53.39
C PRO A 58 -11.37 27.15 54.80
N GLU A 59 -11.02 27.96 55.79
CA GLU A 59 -11.82 28.45 56.92
C GLU A 59 -12.89 27.62 57.70
N THR A 60 -12.79 27.82 59.01
CA THR A 60 -13.68 27.59 60.17
C THR A 60 -14.95 28.49 60.16
N PRO A 61 -15.88 28.56 61.17
CA PRO A 61 -15.78 28.10 62.58
C PRO A 61 -17.04 27.54 63.30
N LYS A 62 -16.84 26.98 64.51
CA LYS A 62 -17.45 27.49 65.76
C LYS A 62 -16.85 26.89 67.05
N GLU A 63 -17.15 27.55 68.17
CA GLU A 63 -16.40 27.53 69.45
C GLU A 63 -16.81 26.45 70.46
N GLY A 64 -15.93 26.15 71.42
CA GLY A 64 -16.24 25.45 72.67
C GLY A 64 -15.01 25.25 73.57
N LYS A 65 -14.96 25.91 74.74
CA LYS A 65 -13.94 25.74 75.81
C LYS A 65 -14.12 24.37 76.53
N THR A 66 -13.19 23.76 77.27
CA THR A 66 -12.23 24.27 78.29
C THR A 66 -11.01 23.33 78.53
N ASP A 67 -9.91 23.90 79.02
CA ASP A 67 -8.70 23.26 79.62
C ASP A 67 -8.96 22.55 80.99
N PRO A 68 -7.97 21.97 81.70
CA PRO A 68 -6.79 21.14 81.29
C PRO A 68 -6.59 19.87 82.16
N GLU A 69 -5.66 18.96 81.80
CA GLU A 69 -4.60 18.35 82.67
C GLU A 69 -3.88 17.13 82.02
N THR A 70 -2.58 16.99 82.29
CA THR A 70 -1.66 15.85 82.01
C THR A 70 -1.68 14.84 83.20
N PRO A 71 -0.98 13.67 83.20
CA PRO A 71 -0.15 13.00 82.18
C PRO A 71 -0.40 11.47 82.00
N ASP A 72 0.42 10.83 81.14
CA ASP A 72 0.87 9.42 81.14
C ASP A 72 -0.04 8.29 81.68
N LYS A 73 -0.39 7.34 80.80
CA LYS A 73 0.21 5.98 80.80
C LYS A 73 -0.28 5.02 79.71
N ASN A 74 0.69 4.25 79.22
CA ASN A 74 0.66 2.82 78.84
C ASN A 74 -0.33 2.26 77.78
N ASP A 75 0.35 1.69 76.78
CA ASP A 75 0.18 0.33 76.26
C ASP A 75 -0.89 -0.04 75.23
N THR A 76 -0.40 -0.86 74.29
CA THR A 76 -1.14 -1.82 73.45
C THR A 76 -2.31 -1.29 72.62
N ASP A 77 -1.99 -0.91 71.37
CA ASP A 77 -2.47 -1.72 70.23
C ASP A 77 -1.53 -1.62 69.01
N LYS A 78 -0.36 -2.26 69.12
CA LYS A 78 0.53 -2.57 67.98
C LYS A 78 0.34 -4.03 67.57
N ASP A 79 -0.87 -4.41 67.16
CA ASP A 79 -1.08 -5.71 66.50
C ASP A 79 -2.17 -5.63 65.42
N LYS A 80 -1.76 -5.20 64.22
CA LYS A 80 -2.41 -5.60 62.97
C LYS A 80 -1.39 -6.09 61.97
N GLU A 81 -1.18 -7.41 62.06
CA GLU A 81 -0.65 -8.28 61.02
C GLU A 81 0.73 -7.91 60.45
N HIS A 82 1.77 -8.26 61.23
CA HIS A 82 2.80 -9.10 60.65
C HIS A 82 2.17 -10.44 60.22
N SER A 83 1.45 -10.41 59.10
CA SER A 83 1.11 -11.61 58.34
C SER A 83 2.41 -12.39 58.12
N ASP A 84 2.39 -13.69 58.38
CA ASP A 84 3.55 -14.54 58.08
C ASP A 84 3.70 -14.68 56.56
N LEU A 85 4.34 -13.68 55.96
CA LEU A 85 4.62 -13.60 54.53
C LEU A 85 5.56 -14.73 54.07
N THR A 86 6.11 -15.56 54.95
CA THR A 86 6.99 -16.70 54.60
C THR A 86 6.30 -17.66 53.63
N ALA A 87 5.00 -17.93 53.83
CA ALA A 87 4.21 -18.77 52.93
C ALA A 87 4.07 -18.13 51.53
N LEU A 88 3.73 -16.84 51.47
CA LEU A 88 3.58 -16.10 50.22
C LEU A 88 4.93 -15.92 49.50
N LYS A 89 6.00 -15.52 50.19
CA LYS A 89 7.36 -15.43 49.63
C LYS A 89 7.81 -16.76 49.01
N LYS A 90 7.48 -17.90 49.64
CA LYS A 90 7.76 -19.23 49.08
C LYS A 90 6.93 -19.53 47.82
N GLU A 91 5.66 -19.15 47.79
CA GLU A 91 4.81 -19.29 46.60
C GLU A 91 5.32 -18.41 45.44
N VAL A 92 5.57 -17.11 45.69
CA VAL A 92 6.10 -16.17 44.69
C VAL A 92 7.45 -16.63 44.16
N SER A 93 8.37 -17.07 45.04
CA SER A 93 9.65 -17.65 44.62
C SER A 93 9.46 -18.88 43.72
N THR A 94 8.52 -19.77 44.06
CA THR A 94 8.18 -20.96 43.24
C THR A 94 7.63 -20.56 41.86
N VAL A 95 6.85 -19.49 41.77
CA VAL A 95 6.32 -18.96 40.49
C VAL A 95 7.43 -18.27 39.68
N VAL A 96 8.28 -17.46 40.30
CA VAL A 96 9.39 -16.75 39.64
C VAL A 96 10.46 -17.74 39.12
N GLU A 97 10.77 -18.82 39.84
CA GLU A 97 11.69 -19.86 39.35
C GLU A 97 11.18 -20.57 38.08
N LYS A 98 9.86 -20.55 37.78
CA LYS A 98 9.36 -21.03 36.48
C LYS A 98 9.83 -20.17 35.31
N LEU A 99 10.19 -18.90 35.54
CA LEU A 99 10.74 -18.00 34.51
C LEU A 99 12.27 -18.09 34.35
N LYS A 100 12.95 -18.98 35.08
CA LYS A 100 14.42 -19.07 35.04
C LYS A 100 14.97 -19.17 33.61
N GLY A 101 15.82 -18.21 33.25
CA GLY A 101 16.38 -18.05 31.90
C GLY A 101 15.62 -17.08 30.98
N HIS A 102 14.50 -16.51 31.43
CA HIS A 102 13.83 -15.37 30.79
C HIS A 102 14.48 -14.03 31.20
N SER A 103 14.40 -13.00 30.36
CA SER A 103 15.05 -11.70 30.60
C SER A 103 14.56 -10.98 31.86
N LYS A 104 13.30 -11.17 32.26
CA LYS A 104 12.70 -10.59 33.48
C LYS A 104 12.93 -11.41 34.76
N TYR A 105 13.57 -12.58 34.68
CA TYR A 105 13.72 -13.47 35.83
C TYR A 105 14.51 -12.81 36.98
N ASP A 106 15.70 -12.24 36.70
CA ASP A 106 16.54 -11.66 37.74
C ASP A 106 15.91 -10.41 38.37
N GLU A 107 15.16 -9.61 37.58
CA GLU A 107 14.40 -8.46 38.05
C GLU A 107 13.29 -8.87 39.04
N LEU A 108 12.45 -9.82 38.63
CA LEU A 108 11.34 -10.32 39.46
C LEU A 108 11.84 -11.06 40.70
N LYS A 109 12.95 -11.78 40.59
CA LYS A 109 13.61 -12.46 41.71
C LYS A 109 14.13 -11.46 42.74
N THR A 110 14.85 -10.43 42.29
CA THR A 110 15.36 -9.36 43.17
C THR A 110 14.22 -8.63 43.90
N LYS A 111 13.08 -8.40 43.22
CA LYS A 111 11.87 -7.82 43.84
C LYS A 111 11.26 -8.73 44.91
N ALA A 112 11.18 -10.04 44.66
CA ALA A 112 10.63 -11.02 45.61
C ALA A 112 11.52 -11.22 46.86
N GLU A 113 12.84 -11.19 46.69
CA GLU A 113 13.82 -11.49 47.76
C GLU A 113 14.13 -10.31 48.68
N LYS A 114 13.74 -9.08 48.32
CA LYS A 114 13.98 -7.87 49.12
C LYS A 114 13.36 -8.00 50.53
N GLU A 115 14.08 -7.50 51.53
CA GLU A 115 13.73 -7.71 52.95
C GLU A 115 12.38 -7.07 53.29
N ASN A 116 12.22 -5.79 52.93
CA ASN A 116 11.04 -4.95 53.22
C ASN A 116 9.93 -5.00 52.14
N THR A 117 9.78 -6.12 51.43
CA THR A 117 8.73 -6.28 50.40
C THR A 117 7.35 -6.45 51.03
N THR A 118 6.36 -5.68 50.58
CA THR A 118 4.97 -5.74 51.08
C THR A 118 4.20 -6.94 50.50
N LYS A 119 2.99 -7.20 51.01
CA LYS A 119 2.10 -8.23 50.45
C LYS A 119 1.68 -7.87 49.01
N GLU A 120 1.38 -6.60 48.79
CA GLU A 120 0.98 -6.02 47.52
C GLU A 120 2.11 -6.15 46.48
N ASP A 121 3.36 -5.87 46.87
CA ASP A 121 4.54 -6.07 46.03
C ASP A 121 4.71 -7.56 45.62
N LEU A 122 4.49 -8.49 46.56
CA LEU A 122 4.62 -9.93 46.28
C LEU A 122 3.55 -10.42 45.30
N GLU A 123 2.28 -10.04 45.49
CA GLU A 123 1.20 -10.39 44.56
C GLU A 123 1.40 -9.73 43.18
N ALA A 124 1.96 -8.51 43.12
CA ALA A 124 2.34 -7.88 41.86
C ALA A 124 3.44 -8.67 41.13
N VAL A 125 4.52 -9.06 41.83
CA VAL A 125 5.61 -9.87 41.24
C VAL A 125 5.11 -11.24 40.77
N LYS A 126 4.22 -11.88 41.54
CA LYS A 126 3.57 -13.14 41.18
C LYS A 126 2.73 -13.00 39.90
N THR A 127 1.94 -11.92 39.82
CA THR A 127 1.11 -11.58 38.66
C THR A 127 1.95 -11.31 37.41
N ASP A 128 3.00 -10.49 37.53
CA ASP A 128 3.95 -10.22 36.44
C ASP A 128 4.63 -11.50 35.94
N ALA A 129 5.05 -12.38 36.85
CA ALA A 129 5.69 -13.64 36.51
C ALA A 129 4.75 -14.59 35.75
N ILE A 130 3.48 -14.69 36.17
CA ILE A 130 2.44 -15.46 35.49
C ILE A 130 2.16 -14.86 34.10
N ASN A 131 2.03 -13.53 34.00
CA ASN A 131 1.72 -12.84 32.75
C ASN A 131 2.82 -13.02 31.69
N GLU A 132 4.09 -12.90 32.06
CA GLU A 132 5.20 -13.12 31.12
C GLU A 132 5.32 -14.59 30.67
N PHE A 133 5.10 -15.54 31.58
CA PHE A 133 5.06 -16.96 31.23
C PHE A 133 3.92 -17.26 30.24
N ASN A 134 2.71 -16.78 30.54
CA ASN A 134 1.53 -16.97 29.69
C ASN A 134 1.69 -16.30 28.33
N LYS A 135 2.23 -15.07 28.29
CA LYS A 135 2.53 -14.34 27.04
C LYS A 135 3.50 -15.14 26.16
N TYR A 136 4.60 -15.66 26.73
CA TYR A 136 5.55 -16.45 25.95
C TYR A 136 4.91 -17.75 25.42
N ASN A 137 4.13 -18.44 26.26
CA ASN A 137 3.38 -19.64 25.87
C ASN A 137 2.39 -19.35 24.72
N GLU A 138 1.62 -18.27 24.81
CA GLU A 138 0.62 -17.88 23.81
C GLU A 138 1.26 -17.58 22.45
N VAL A 139 2.41 -16.89 22.41
CA VAL A 139 3.09 -16.63 21.13
C VAL A 139 3.66 -17.91 20.52
N ILE A 140 4.13 -18.88 21.31
CA ILE A 140 4.53 -20.21 20.79
C ILE A 140 3.30 -20.96 20.25
N LYS A 141 2.21 -21.02 21.01
CA LYS A 141 0.95 -21.65 20.58
C LYS A 141 0.45 -21.08 19.25
N ASN A 142 0.31 -19.75 19.17
CA ASN A 142 -0.11 -19.05 17.95
C ASN A 142 0.84 -19.32 16.76
N SER A 143 2.13 -19.55 17.03
CA SER A 143 3.13 -19.89 16.00
C SER A 143 3.12 -21.37 15.60
N ALA A 144 2.69 -22.27 16.48
CA ALA A 144 2.45 -23.68 16.14
C ALA A 144 1.13 -23.85 15.34
N GLU A 145 0.13 -22.98 15.60
CA GLU A 145 -1.14 -23.00 14.89
C GLU A 145 -1.04 -22.68 13.39
N THR A 146 0.02 -21.97 12.94
CA THR A 146 0.26 -21.67 11.52
C THR A 146 0.84 -22.83 10.71
N LEU A 147 1.29 -23.91 11.37
CA LEU A 147 1.83 -25.09 10.68
C LEU A 147 0.72 -25.84 9.93
N LYS A 148 1.05 -26.34 8.73
CA LYS A 148 0.18 -27.23 7.92
C LYS A 148 0.26 -28.70 8.30
N ASP A 149 1.31 -29.12 8.99
CA ASP A 149 1.46 -30.50 9.45
C ASP A 149 0.62 -30.70 10.71
N ASP A 150 -0.58 -31.24 10.55
CA ASP A 150 -1.52 -31.49 11.66
C ASP A 150 -0.95 -32.43 12.73
N ALA A 151 -0.12 -33.41 12.34
CA ALA A 151 0.50 -34.33 13.29
C ALA A 151 1.56 -33.60 14.13
N LYS A 152 2.44 -32.82 13.50
CA LYS A 152 3.46 -32.05 14.23
C LYS A 152 2.88 -30.91 15.05
N LYS A 153 1.80 -30.29 14.56
CA LYS A 153 1.01 -29.30 15.30
C LYS A 153 0.37 -29.89 16.55
N ALA A 154 -0.24 -31.09 16.45
CA ALA A 154 -0.80 -31.79 17.61
C ALA A 154 0.26 -32.18 18.64
N GLU A 155 1.41 -32.68 18.18
CA GLU A 155 2.56 -33.01 19.04
C GLU A 155 3.05 -31.78 19.83
N LEU A 156 3.35 -30.68 19.14
CA LEU A 156 3.81 -29.43 19.77
C LEU A 156 2.75 -28.84 20.71
N THR A 157 1.46 -28.97 20.40
CA THR A 157 0.36 -28.51 21.28
C THR A 157 0.34 -29.30 22.58
N SER A 158 0.49 -30.63 22.53
CA SER A 158 0.58 -31.49 23.72
C SER A 158 1.82 -31.18 24.59
N GLN A 159 2.95 -30.89 23.95
CA GLN A 159 4.15 -30.42 24.66
C GLN A 159 3.91 -29.05 25.35
N LEU A 160 3.16 -28.13 24.73
CA LEU A 160 2.82 -26.83 25.32
C LEU A 160 1.88 -26.94 26.52
N GLU A 161 0.87 -27.82 26.46
CA GLU A 161 -0.07 -28.06 27.57
C GLU A 161 0.62 -28.65 28.82
N THR A 162 1.73 -29.36 28.62
CA THR A 162 2.52 -29.97 29.71
C THR A 162 3.71 -29.13 30.17
N ALA A 163 4.01 -28.01 29.50
CA ALA A 163 5.14 -27.14 29.84
C ALA A 163 4.90 -26.34 31.13
N GLN A 164 5.69 -26.63 32.17
CA GLN A 164 5.54 -25.98 33.49
C GLN A 164 6.50 -24.82 33.77
N ASN A 165 7.46 -24.57 32.88
CA ASN A 165 8.50 -23.55 33.04
C ASN A 165 9.03 -23.05 31.69
N TYR A 166 9.69 -21.89 31.72
CA TYR A 166 10.21 -21.19 30.55
C TYR A 166 11.26 -22.01 29.78
N MET A 167 12.05 -22.85 30.45
CA MET A 167 13.03 -23.71 29.77
C MET A 167 12.35 -24.80 28.92
N ALA A 168 11.22 -25.37 29.38
CA ALA A 168 10.41 -26.27 28.57
C ALA A 168 9.84 -25.55 27.33
N LEU A 169 9.22 -24.38 27.52
CA LEU A 169 8.72 -23.54 26.42
C LEU A 169 9.83 -23.16 25.42
N LYS A 170 11.04 -22.85 25.91
CA LYS A 170 12.21 -22.52 25.08
C LYS A 170 12.67 -23.72 24.23
N THR A 171 12.60 -24.94 24.75
CA THR A 171 12.89 -26.16 23.97
C THR A 171 11.87 -26.34 22.84
N ILE A 172 10.57 -26.20 23.13
CA ILE A 172 9.49 -26.28 22.14
C ILE A 172 9.69 -25.20 21.05
N TYR A 173 10.05 -23.98 21.44
CA TYR A 173 10.37 -22.91 20.49
C TYR A 173 11.53 -23.24 19.56
N VAL A 174 12.62 -23.83 20.07
CA VAL A 174 13.80 -24.22 19.27
C VAL A 174 13.42 -25.27 18.21
N GLU A 175 12.48 -26.16 18.53
CA GLU A 175 11.94 -27.16 17.59
C GLU A 175 10.94 -26.54 16.59
N LEU A 176 10.10 -25.60 17.03
CA LEU A 176 9.08 -24.96 16.20
C LEU A 176 9.66 -23.99 15.15
N ILE A 177 10.64 -23.15 15.52
CA ILE A 177 11.05 -22.02 14.68
C ILE A 177 11.60 -22.41 13.28
N PRO A 178 12.31 -23.53 13.07
CA PRO A 178 12.72 -23.96 11.72
C PRO A 178 11.52 -24.40 10.87
N LEU A 179 10.55 -25.11 11.46
CA LEU A 179 9.32 -25.56 10.80
C LEU A 179 8.46 -24.36 10.37
N ALA A 180 8.27 -23.41 11.30
CA ALA A 180 7.54 -22.17 11.07
C ALA A 180 8.17 -21.33 9.93
N LYS A 181 9.50 -21.23 9.89
CA LYS A 181 10.24 -20.58 8.79
C LYS A 181 10.11 -21.32 7.46
N MET A 182 10.14 -22.64 7.45
CA MET A 182 9.94 -23.47 6.24
C MET A 182 8.54 -23.29 5.66
N GLU A 183 7.51 -23.25 6.50
CA GLU A 183 6.13 -22.99 6.09
C GLU A 183 5.98 -21.57 5.52
N LEU A 184 6.56 -20.55 6.18
CA LEU A 184 6.54 -19.18 5.68
C LEU A 184 7.27 -19.01 4.33
N ASN A 185 8.41 -19.69 4.15
CA ASN A 185 9.11 -19.73 2.86
C ASN A 185 8.26 -20.39 1.76
N SER A 186 7.55 -21.47 2.09
CA SER A 186 6.62 -22.15 1.18
C SER A 186 5.42 -21.25 0.83
N LYS A 187 4.93 -20.47 1.79
CA LYS A 187 3.89 -19.46 1.58
C LYS A 187 4.36 -18.36 0.62
N ILE A 188 5.60 -17.87 0.77
CA ILE A 188 6.22 -16.90 -0.15
C ILE A 188 6.36 -17.48 -1.56
N ASP A 189 6.75 -18.75 -1.70
CA ASP A 189 6.77 -19.42 -3.01
C ASP A 189 5.39 -19.49 -3.65
N SER A 190 4.34 -19.72 -2.85
CA SER A 190 2.95 -19.73 -3.31
C SER A 190 2.35 -18.35 -3.62
N LEU A 191 3.05 -17.22 -3.34
CA LEU A 191 2.49 -15.89 -3.56
C LEU A 191 2.04 -15.68 -5.01
N PRO A 192 0.78 -15.22 -5.24
CA PRO A 192 0.11 -15.20 -6.55
C PRO A 192 0.50 -13.96 -7.38
N TYR A 193 1.80 -13.78 -7.56
CA TYR A 193 2.33 -12.78 -8.49
C TYR A 193 2.02 -13.16 -9.96
N PRO A 194 1.76 -12.17 -10.85
CA PRO A 194 1.36 -12.45 -12.23
C PRO A 194 2.39 -13.20 -13.09
N ASP A 195 3.68 -13.04 -12.81
CA ASP A 195 4.78 -13.63 -13.58
C ASP A 195 5.82 -14.25 -12.64
N VAL A 196 6.02 -15.57 -12.76
CA VAL A 196 6.91 -16.35 -11.90
C VAL A 196 8.39 -15.97 -12.09
N ALA A 197 8.80 -15.58 -13.30
CA ALA A 197 10.18 -15.21 -13.57
C ALA A 197 10.49 -13.79 -13.08
N LEU A 198 9.57 -12.84 -13.29
CA LEU A 198 9.74 -11.46 -12.84
C LEU A 198 9.59 -11.30 -11.32
N SER A 199 8.78 -12.13 -10.67
CA SER A 199 8.59 -12.07 -9.20
C SER A 199 9.68 -12.79 -8.40
N LYS A 200 10.56 -13.56 -9.05
CA LYS A 200 11.62 -14.30 -8.36
C LYS A 200 12.51 -13.43 -7.44
N PRO A 201 13.08 -12.29 -7.88
CA PRO A 201 13.92 -11.46 -7.01
C PRO A 201 13.18 -10.95 -5.77
N THR A 202 11.89 -10.67 -5.91
CA THR A 202 10.99 -10.22 -4.83
C THR A 202 10.75 -11.35 -3.82
N LYS A 203 10.47 -12.57 -4.30
CA LYS A 203 10.33 -13.77 -3.46
C LYS A 203 11.63 -14.11 -2.73
N ASP A 204 12.77 -14.04 -3.42
CA ASP A 204 14.09 -14.30 -2.82
C ASP A 204 14.40 -13.27 -1.72
N LYS A 205 14.10 -11.98 -1.94
CA LYS A 205 14.26 -10.92 -0.93
C LYS A 205 13.31 -11.08 0.27
N LEU A 206 12.06 -11.52 0.04
CA LEU A 206 11.12 -11.83 1.12
C LEU A 206 11.62 -13.02 1.96
N LYS A 207 12.14 -14.08 1.33
CA LYS A 207 12.75 -15.22 2.02
C LYS A 207 13.99 -14.84 2.84
N GLN A 208 14.83 -13.93 2.34
CA GLN A 208 16.01 -13.47 3.08
C GLN A 208 15.65 -12.79 4.41
N ARG A 209 14.50 -12.11 4.49
CA ARG A 209 13.99 -11.56 5.77
C ARG A 209 13.69 -12.65 6.80
N ASN A 210 13.34 -13.85 6.37
CA ASN A 210 12.95 -14.95 7.25
C ASN A 210 14.12 -15.60 7.99
N GLU A 211 15.34 -15.47 7.48
CA GLU A 211 16.55 -16.05 8.08
C GLU A 211 16.70 -15.63 9.56
N ASN A 212 16.48 -14.33 9.83
CA ASN A 212 16.69 -13.72 11.14
C ASN A 212 15.44 -13.65 12.04
N LEU A 213 14.30 -14.25 11.65
CA LEU A 213 13.09 -14.19 12.47
C LEU A 213 13.23 -14.93 13.80
N ASN A 214 12.61 -14.35 14.82
CA ASN A 214 12.40 -14.89 16.15
C ASN A 214 10.89 -15.07 16.40
N LEU A 215 10.51 -15.53 17.59
CA LEU A 215 9.12 -15.79 17.95
C LEU A 215 8.19 -14.56 17.79
N GLU A 216 8.60 -13.40 18.29
CA GLU A 216 7.79 -12.17 18.28
C GLU A 216 7.62 -11.60 16.86
N THR A 217 8.65 -11.73 16.02
CA THR A 217 8.66 -11.21 14.64
C THR A 217 8.03 -12.18 13.63
N TYR A 218 8.06 -13.49 13.90
CA TYR A 218 7.51 -14.51 13.00
C TYR A 218 6.03 -14.28 12.68
N LEU A 219 5.19 -14.12 13.71
CA LEU A 219 3.74 -13.93 13.52
C LEU A 219 3.42 -12.64 12.76
N VAL A 220 4.25 -11.60 12.92
CA VAL A 220 4.13 -10.33 12.20
C VAL A 220 4.41 -10.52 10.70
N GLU A 221 5.53 -11.18 10.34
CA GLU A 221 5.83 -11.46 8.93
C GLU A 221 4.89 -12.49 8.29
N TYR A 222 4.40 -13.46 9.07
CA TYR A 222 3.38 -14.40 8.60
C TYR A 222 2.07 -13.70 8.22
N ARG A 223 1.61 -12.75 9.06
CA ARG A 223 0.43 -11.91 8.76
C ARG A 223 0.67 -11.00 7.56
N LYS A 224 1.79 -10.28 7.50
CA LYS A 224 2.16 -9.47 6.33
C LYS A 224 2.17 -10.27 5.02
N THR A 225 2.67 -11.50 5.06
CA THR A 225 2.69 -12.40 3.89
C THR A 225 1.28 -12.87 3.49
N ASP A 226 0.39 -13.07 4.47
CA ASP A 226 -1.02 -13.39 4.24
C ASP A 226 -1.79 -12.21 3.61
N ASP A 227 -1.59 -11.01 4.15
CA ASP A 227 -2.20 -9.78 3.65
C ASP A 227 -1.69 -9.44 2.24
N LEU A 228 -0.39 -9.64 1.97
CA LEU A 228 0.20 -9.53 0.64
C LEU A 228 -0.41 -10.53 -0.35
N ALA A 229 -0.63 -11.79 0.05
CA ALA A 229 -1.27 -12.79 -0.79
C ALA A 229 -2.69 -12.36 -1.18
N LYS A 230 -3.51 -11.97 -0.20
CA LYS A 230 -4.88 -11.47 -0.39
C LYS A 230 -4.93 -10.23 -1.28
N ALA A 231 -4.02 -9.27 -1.07
CA ALA A 231 -3.92 -8.07 -1.89
C ALA A 231 -3.57 -8.42 -3.35
N LEU A 232 -2.63 -9.34 -3.58
CA LEU A 232 -2.24 -9.79 -4.93
C LEU A 232 -3.39 -10.51 -5.64
N GLU A 233 -4.15 -11.37 -4.97
CA GLU A 233 -5.33 -12.04 -5.55
C GLU A 233 -6.42 -11.03 -5.93
N SER A 234 -6.78 -10.17 -4.97
CA SER A 234 -7.80 -9.13 -5.15
C SER A 234 -7.44 -8.20 -6.32
N LYS A 235 -6.20 -7.69 -6.34
CA LYS A 235 -5.73 -6.76 -7.37
C LYS A 235 -5.59 -7.43 -8.73
N ASN A 236 -5.17 -8.69 -8.80
CA ASN A 236 -5.15 -9.44 -10.06
C ASN A 236 -6.55 -9.62 -10.66
N LYS A 237 -7.53 -9.94 -9.82
CA LYS A 237 -8.94 -10.05 -10.22
C LYS A 237 -9.48 -8.70 -10.70
N GLU A 238 -9.26 -7.64 -9.94
CA GLU A 238 -9.66 -6.27 -10.27
C GLU A 238 -9.09 -5.82 -11.64
N ILE A 239 -7.81 -6.08 -11.90
CA ILE A 239 -7.17 -5.82 -13.19
C ILE A 239 -7.87 -6.62 -14.31
N ASN A 240 -8.13 -7.91 -14.11
CA ASN A 240 -8.81 -8.73 -15.12
C ASN A 240 -10.23 -8.22 -15.44
N GLU A 241 -10.99 -7.81 -14.43
CA GLU A 241 -12.36 -7.31 -14.59
C GLU A 241 -12.42 -5.94 -15.27
N LEU A 242 -11.49 -5.03 -14.95
CA LEU A 242 -11.41 -3.70 -15.57
C LEU A 242 -11.19 -3.80 -17.09
N PHE A 243 -10.24 -4.64 -17.50
CA PHE A 243 -9.89 -4.88 -18.90
C PHE A 243 -10.76 -5.94 -19.58
N ASP A 244 -11.89 -6.35 -19.00
CA ASP A 244 -12.84 -7.27 -19.66
C ASP A 244 -13.75 -6.54 -20.67
N PHE A 245 -13.69 -6.93 -21.93
CA PHE A 245 -14.57 -6.45 -23.01
C PHE A 245 -15.57 -7.54 -23.49
N SER A 246 -15.68 -8.67 -22.77
CA SER A 246 -16.54 -9.81 -23.12
C SER A 246 -18.01 -9.44 -23.31
N LYS A 247 -18.51 -8.49 -22.49
CA LYS A 247 -19.89 -8.00 -22.45
C LYS A 247 -20.28 -7.07 -23.59
N LEU A 248 -19.33 -6.65 -24.44
CA LEU A 248 -19.64 -5.81 -25.61
C LEU A 248 -20.19 -6.62 -26.78
N ASN A 249 -20.86 -5.95 -27.73
CA ASN A 249 -21.21 -6.53 -29.03
C ASN A 249 -19.96 -7.00 -29.77
N GLN A 250 -20.05 -8.11 -30.51
CA GLN A 250 -18.91 -8.69 -31.24
C GLN A 250 -18.26 -7.71 -32.24
N LYS A 251 -19.05 -6.80 -32.82
CA LYS A 251 -18.57 -5.73 -33.73
C LYS A 251 -17.90 -4.55 -33.02
N SER A 252 -17.98 -4.47 -31.70
CA SER A 252 -17.37 -3.42 -30.87
C SER A 252 -16.13 -3.94 -30.13
N LYS A 253 -16.04 -5.25 -29.87
CA LYS A 253 -14.92 -5.87 -29.16
C LYS A 253 -13.57 -5.54 -29.82
N PRO A 254 -12.52 -5.26 -29.03
CA PRO A 254 -11.17 -5.12 -29.57
C PRO A 254 -10.70 -6.44 -30.18
N LYS A 255 -9.74 -6.37 -31.12
CA LYS A 255 -9.10 -7.58 -31.66
C LYS A 255 -8.33 -8.28 -30.53
N ASN A 256 -8.51 -9.59 -30.39
CA ASN A 256 -7.70 -10.39 -29.48
C ASN A 256 -6.23 -10.41 -29.96
N ILE A 257 -5.30 -10.13 -29.06
CA ILE A 257 -3.86 -10.10 -29.35
C ILE A 257 -3.25 -11.40 -28.81
N ASP A 258 -2.92 -12.31 -29.73
CA ASP A 258 -2.23 -13.56 -29.41
C ASP A 258 -0.79 -13.26 -28.93
N PRO A 259 -0.44 -13.56 -27.66
CA PRO A 259 0.88 -13.24 -27.10
C PRO A 259 2.04 -13.97 -27.79
N ASN A 260 1.78 -15.12 -28.43
CA ASN A 260 2.81 -15.90 -29.11
C ASN A 260 3.10 -15.37 -30.52
N LYS A 261 2.13 -14.69 -31.15
CA LYS A 261 2.25 -14.16 -32.52
C LYS A 261 2.55 -12.67 -32.57
N ASN A 262 2.11 -11.91 -31.58
CA ASN A 262 2.19 -10.44 -31.55
C ASN A 262 2.77 -9.97 -30.20
N LYS A 263 3.92 -10.53 -29.80
CA LYS A 263 4.54 -10.30 -28.49
C LYS A 263 4.64 -8.82 -28.13
N ASP A 264 5.15 -7.99 -29.04
CA ASP A 264 5.37 -6.56 -28.78
C ASP A 264 4.04 -5.81 -28.56
N ALA A 265 3.00 -6.13 -29.36
CA ALA A 265 1.67 -5.54 -29.19
C ALA A 265 0.97 -6.02 -27.92
N TYR A 266 1.20 -7.27 -27.51
CA TYR A 266 0.70 -7.81 -26.24
C TYR A 266 1.38 -7.15 -25.04
N GLN A 267 2.69 -6.91 -25.12
CA GLN A 267 3.45 -6.21 -24.07
C GLN A 267 3.07 -4.72 -23.93
N LYS A 268 2.49 -4.10 -24.97
CA LYS A 268 1.92 -2.74 -24.93
C LYS A 268 0.51 -2.65 -24.30
N LEU A 269 -0.06 -3.75 -23.82
CA LEU A 269 -1.37 -3.75 -23.15
C LEU A 269 -1.27 -3.23 -21.70
N ALA A 270 -2.19 -2.34 -21.33
CA ALA A 270 -2.29 -1.78 -19.98
C ALA A 270 -2.49 -2.87 -18.91
N GLN A 271 -3.25 -3.92 -19.22
CA GLN A 271 -3.41 -5.08 -18.33
C GLN A 271 -2.06 -5.76 -18.02
N VAL A 272 -1.19 -5.92 -19.02
CA VAL A 272 0.15 -6.50 -18.87
C VAL A 272 1.06 -5.54 -18.11
N TYR A 273 0.93 -4.24 -18.38
CA TYR A 273 1.67 -3.19 -17.68
C TYR A 273 1.36 -3.12 -16.17
N PHE A 274 0.09 -3.13 -15.78
CA PHE A 274 -0.27 -3.12 -14.36
C PHE A 274 0.08 -4.44 -13.66
N LYS A 275 -0.03 -5.58 -14.35
CA LYS A 275 0.45 -6.87 -13.83
C LYS A 275 1.97 -6.92 -13.68
N SER A 276 2.74 -6.31 -14.58
CA SER A 276 4.20 -6.34 -14.48
C SER A 276 4.67 -5.60 -13.22
N LYS A 277 4.05 -4.46 -12.88
CA LYS A 277 4.28 -3.71 -11.64
C LYS A 277 4.08 -4.55 -10.37
N LEU A 278 3.08 -5.44 -10.33
CA LEU A 278 2.80 -6.26 -9.14
C LEU A 278 3.97 -7.17 -8.76
N ASN A 279 4.76 -7.65 -9.73
CA ASN A 279 5.84 -8.61 -9.48
C ASN A 279 6.96 -8.07 -8.59
N THR A 280 7.11 -6.75 -8.46
CA THR A 280 8.18 -6.10 -7.69
C THR A 280 7.72 -5.56 -6.33
N LEU A 281 6.48 -5.80 -5.93
CA LEU A 281 5.89 -5.24 -4.71
C LEU A 281 5.96 -6.23 -3.55
N GLU A 282 6.26 -5.72 -2.36
CA GLU A 282 6.56 -6.50 -1.16
C GLU A 282 5.53 -6.30 -0.04
N THR A 283 4.57 -5.40 -0.21
CA THR A 283 3.56 -5.06 0.80
C THR A 283 2.14 -5.04 0.22
N ALA A 284 1.15 -5.32 1.07
CA ALA A 284 -0.25 -5.24 0.69
C ALA A 284 -0.67 -3.80 0.29
N GLU A 285 -0.14 -2.79 0.96
CA GLU A 285 -0.42 -1.38 0.71
C GLU A 285 0.05 -0.95 -0.70
N ASP A 286 1.29 -1.28 -1.06
CA ASP A 286 1.84 -0.99 -2.39
C ASP A 286 1.00 -1.66 -3.50
N VAL A 287 0.62 -2.92 -3.27
CA VAL A 287 -0.23 -3.69 -4.21
C VAL A 287 -1.59 -3.05 -4.38
N MET A 288 -2.24 -2.60 -3.29
CA MET A 288 -3.55 -1.96 -3.36
C MET A 288 -3.51 -0.60 -4.10
N ASN A 289 -2.37 0.09 -4.06
CA ASN A 289 -2.13 1.33 -4.79
C ASN A 289 -1.88 1.15 -6.32
N VAL A 290 -1.69 -0.09 -6.80
CA VAL A 290 -1.66 -0.37 -8.24
C VAL A 290 -3.07 -0.22 -8.84
N VAL A 291 -3.18 0.48 -9.97
CA VAL A 291 -4.46 0.93 -10.58
C VAL A 291 -5.29 1.80 -9.63
N THR A 292 -5.11 3.11 -9.71
CA THR A 292 -5.83 4.07 -8.85
C THR A 292 -7.32 4.21 -9.21
N GLU A 293 -8.15 4.63 -8.25
CA GLU A 293 -9.57 4.96 -8.52
C GLU A 293 -9.73 5.99 -9.64
N LYS A 294 -8.83 6.99 -9.70
CA LYS A 294 -8.79 7.99 -10.77
C LYS A 294 -8.60 7.35 -12.16
N TYR A 295 -7.67 6.40 -12.28
CA TYR A 295 -7.48 5.64 -13.52
C TYR A 295 -8.74 4.83 -13.87
N LYS A 296 -9.31 4.10 -12.91
CA LYS A 296 -10.50 3.27 -13.14
C LYS A 296 -11.70 4.08 -13.60
N ALA A 297 -11.95 5.23 -12.96
CA ALA A 297 -13.00 6.15 -13.36
C ALA A 297 -12.80 6.65 -14.80
N LYS A 298 -11.58 7.11 -15.14
CA LYS A 298 -11.25 7.52 -16.52
C LYS A 298 -11.43 6.38 -17.53
N PHE A 299 -10.85 5.22 -17.27
CA PHE A 299 -10.88 4.07 -18.17
C PHE A 299 -12.32 3.63 -18.47
N ASN A 300 -13.14 3.49 -17.42
CA ASN A 300 -14.54 3.13 -17.58
C ASN A 300 -15.35 4.22 -18.30
N LYS A 301 -15.05 5.51 -18.09
CA LYS A 301 -15.72 6.59 -18.81
C LYS A 301 -15.34 6.66 -20.30
N TYR A 302 -14.08 6.41 -20.66
CA TYR A 302 -13.70 6.22 -22.07
C TYR A 302 -14.42 5.01 -22.69
N LYS A 303 -14.50 3.89 -21.96
CA LYS A 303 -15.23 2.67 -22.37
C LYS A 303 -16.73 2.93 -22.57
N GLU A 304 -17.35 3.73 -21.71
CA GLU A 304 -18.74 4.19 -21.84
C GLU A 304 -18.93 5.02 -23.11
N ILE A 305 -18.10 6.06 -23.32
CA ILE A 305 -18.20 6.98 -24.46
C ILE A 305 -18.03 6.25 -25.82
N ILE A 306 -17.05 5.34 -25.93
CA ILE A 306 -16.80 4.56 -27.15
C ILE A 306 -17.97 3.62 -27.48
N ASN A 307 -18.64 3.09 -26.46
CA ASN A 307 -19.66 2.05 -26.61
C ASN A 307 -21.08 2.57 -26.30
N ASP A 308 -21.29 3.89 -26.34
CA ASP A 308 -22.58 4.52 -26.13
C ASP A 308 -23.59 4.08 -27.21
N LYS A 309 -24.71 3.51 -26.76
CA LYS A 309 -25.79 2.98 -27.60
C LYS A 309 -26.36 4.02 -28.57
N PHE A 310 -26.26 5.32 -28.26
CA PHE A 310 -26.67 6.39 -29.17
C PHE A 310 -25.98 6.28 -30.53
N TRP A 311 -24.69 5.95 -30.56
CA TRP A 311 -23.91 5.86 -31.80
C TRP A 311 -24.24 4.62 -32.64
N GLY A 312 -24.66 3.53 -32.00
CA GLY A 312 -24.82 2.21 -32.63
C GLY A 312 -23.48 1.56 -32.96
N ASP A 313 -23.49 0.55 -33.83
CA ASP A 313 -22.26 -0.01 -34.40
C ASP A 313 -21.69 0.99 -35.44
N TYR A 314 -20.42 1.39 -35.33
CA TYR A 314 -19.76 2.26 -36.31
C TYR A 314 -18.36 1.78 -36.69
N LYS A 315 -17.90 2.21 -37.87
CA LYS A 315 -16.58 1.84 -38.41
C LYS A 315 -15.47 2.26 -37.44
N ASN A 316 -14.51 1.38 -37.22
CA ASN A 316 -13.36 1.52 -36.31
C ASN A 316 -13.65 1.49 -34.79
N GLN A 317 -14.88 1.21 -34.33
CA GLN A 317 -15.17 1.04 -32.90
C GLN A 317 -14.29 -0.05 -32.20
N PRO A 318 -14.02 -1.24 -32.81
CA PRO A 318 -13.00 -2.17 -32.31
C PRO A 318 -11.60 -1.58 -32.18
N GLY A 319 -11.24 -0.66 -33.08
CA GLY A 319 -9.95 0.02 -33.06
C GLY A 319 -9.85 1.00 -31.89
N LEU A 320 -10.94 1.70 -31.53
CA LEU A 320 -10.98 2.55 -30.35
C LEU A 320 -10.87 1.75 -29.05
N ASN A 321 -11.63 0.67 -28.91
CA ASN A 321 -11.49 -0.23 -27.75
C ASN A 321 -10.09 -0.86 -27.69
N GLY A 322 -9.48 -1.15 -28.85
CA GLY A 322 -8.09 -1.62 -28.93
C GLY A 322 -7.05 -0.57 -28.51
N ARG A 323 -7.28 0.72 -28.82
CA ARG A 323 -6.44 1.82 -28.31
C ARG A 323 -6.63 2.04 -26.81
N LEU A 324 -7.86 1.94 -26.31
CA LEU A 324 -8.15 2.06 -24.89
C LEU A 324 -7.41 0.99 -24.07
N LEU A 325 -7.27 -0.23 -24.60
CA LEU A 325 -6.46 -1.29 -23.97
C LEU A 325 -4.96 -0.95 -23.80
N ASN A 326 -4.44 0.07 -24.49
CA ASN A 326 -3.05 0.52 -24.36
C ASN A 326 -2.91 1.79 -23.48
N PHE A 327 -3.99 2.31 -22.90
CA PHE A 327 -3.97 3.55 -22.13
C PHE A 327 -3.44 3.35 -20.71
N TYR A 328 -2.38 4.09 -20.32
CA TYR A 328 -1.74 3.93 -19.01
C TYR A 328 -2.01 5.08 -18.01
N ASP A 329 -2.49 6.25 -18.47
CA ASP A 329 -2.64 7.50 -17.68
C ASP A 329 -1.35 7.98 -16.96
N GLU A 330 -0.18 7.68 -17.53
CA GLU A 330 1.11 8.10 -16.97
C GLU A 330 1.58 9.46 -17.48
N ASP A 331 2.47 10.09 -16.72
CA ASP A 331 3.16 11.29 -17.18
C ASP A 331 3.99 10.96 -18.43
N ILE A 332 3.70 11.71 -19.50
CA ILE A 332 4.34 11.60 -20.80
C ILE A 332 5.63 12.44 -20.90
N LYS A 333 5.98 13.18 -19.84
CA LYS A 333 7.24 13.91 -19.74
C LYS A 333 8.42 12.95 -19.92
N ASP A 334 9.40 13.40 -20.71
CA ASP A 334 10.65 12.68 -21.00
C ASP A 334 10.45 11.30 -21.70
N LYS A 335 9.26 11.04 -22.27
CA LYS A 335 8.96 9.85 -23.08
C LYS A 335 9.23 10.07 -24.58
N THR A 336 9.37 8.98 -25.34
CA THR A 336 9.55 9.03 -26.80
C THR A 336 8.25 9.37 -27.53
N ASP A 337 8.35 9.93 -28.74
CA ASP A 337 7.17 10.18 -29.61
C ASP A 337 6.32 8.91 -29.82
N GLU A 338 6.94 7.72 -29.94
CA GLU A 338 6.20 6.44 -30.06
C GLU A 338 5.39 6.13 -28.80
N TYR A 339 5.99 6.25 -27.62
CA TYR A 339 5.28 6.03 -26.35
C TYR A 339 4.13 7.03 -26.19
N ILE A 340 4.33 8.30 -26.57
CA ILE A 340 3.28 9.32 -26.54
C ILE A 340 2.12 8.94 -27.47
N LEU A 341 2.41 8.46 -28.69
CA LEU A 341 1.40 8.04 -29.66
C LEU A 341 0.58 6.82 -29.21
N ASP A 342 1.16 5.92 -28.44
CA ASP A 342 0.48 4.69 -27.99
C ASP A 342 -0.23 4.84 -26.64
N HIS A 343 0.24 5.72 -25.74
CA HIS A 343 -0.19 5.74 -24.33
C HIS A 343 -0.74 7.08 -23.82
N SER A 344 -0.61 8.19 -24.56
CA SER A 344 -1.06 9.52 -24.11
C SER A 344 -2.58 9.67 -24.08
N GLU A 345 -3.10 10.27 -23.00
CA GLU A 345 -4.51 10.63 -22.86
C GLU A 345 -4.98 11.55 -23.99
N ALA A 346 -4.17 12.51 -24.43
CA ALA A 346 -4.54 13.42 -25.50
C ALA A 346 -4.72 12.68 -26.84
N VAL A 347 -3.81 11.74 -27.15
CA VAL A 347 -3.93 10.91 -28.37
C VAL A 347 -5.17 10.03 -28.31
N LEU A 348 -5.51 9.49 -27.13
CA LEU A 348 -6.74 8.73 -26.92
C LEU A 348 -7.99 9.60 -27.14
N ILE A 349 -8.07 10.78 -26.50
CA ILE A 349 -9.18 11.75 -26.67
C ILE A 349 -9.38 12.10 -28.14
N TRP A 350 -8.30 12.44 -28.84
CA TRP A 350 -8.36 12.75 -30.27
C TRP A 350 -8.95 11.60 -31.09
N ASN A 351 -8.44 10.37 -30.88
CA ASN A 351 -8.91 9.20 -31.61
C ASN A 351 -10.40 8.93 -31.33
N ILE A 352 -10.83 8.99 -30.07
CA ILE A 352 -12.24 8.77 -29.69
C ILE A 352 -13.14 9.83 -30.35
N TYR A 353 -12.84 11.12 -30.13
CA TYR A 353 -13.68 12.22 -30.59
C TYR A 353 -13.81 12.23 -32.12
N GLU A 354 -12.69 12.27 -32.86
CA GLU A 354 -12.73 12.37 -34.31
C GLU A 354 -13.28 11.11 -34.98
N THR A 355 -13.05 9.92 -34.40
CA THR A 355 -13.65 8.69 -34.94
C THR A 355 -15.16 8.69 -34.77
N ILE A 356 -15.69 9.07 -33.60
CA ILE A 356 -17.15 9.18 -33.37
C ILE A 356 -17.73 10.28 -34.29
N ARG A 357 -17.09 11.45 -34.36
CA ARG A 357 -17.53 12.57 -35.20
C ARG A 357 -17.61 12.18 -36.68
N GLN A 358 -16.58 11.54 -37.22
CA GLN A 358 -16.49 11.19 -38.65
C GLN A 358 -17.21 9.90 -39.05
N ASN A 359 -17.39 8.92 -38.16
CA ASN A 359 -17.93 7.59 -38.53
C ASN A 359 -19.32 7.32 -37.95
N ALA A 360 -19.70 7.95 -36.84
CA ALA A 360 -21.02 7.78 -36.22
C ALA A 360 -21.91 9.02 -36.41
N TYR A 361 -21.47 10.19 -35.91
CA TYR A 361 -22.24 11.44 -36.01
C TYR A 361 -22.45 11.87 -37.47
N LYS A 362 -21.38 11.89 -38.29
CA LYS A 362 -21.49 12.21 -39.71
C LYS A 362 -22.48 11.31 -40.44
N THR A 363 -22.38 10.00 -40.26
CA THR A 363 -23.30 9.01 -40.84
C THR A 363 -24.76 9.26 -40.45
N LYS A 364 -25.01 9.63 -39.18
CA LYS A 364 -26.34 10.00 -38.70
C LYS A 364 -26.89 11.28 -39.35
N ILE A 365 -26.07 12.31 -39.52
CA ILE A 365 -26.47 13.55 -40.21
C ILE A 365 -26.80 13.29 -41.69
N PHE A 366 -25.99 12.51 -42.39
CA PHE A 366 -26.26 12.15 -43.80
C PHE A 366 -27.52 11.28 -43.98
N ALA A 367 -27.93 10.51 -42.96
CA ALA A 367 -29.19 9.75 -42.98
C ALA A 367 -30.45 10.62 -42.81
N LEU A 368 -30.32 11.93 -42.54
CA LEU A 368 -31.43 12.88 -42.51
C LEU A 368 -31.75 13.35 -43.95
N ASN A 369 -32.44 12.50 -44.71
CA ASN A 369 -32.66 12.67 -46.15
C ASN A 369 -33.29 14.02 -46.54
N ASN A 370 -34.19 14.57 -45.73
CA ASN A 370 -34.90 15.82 -46.02
C ASN A 370 -34.16 17.09 -45.50
N LEU A 371 -32.96 16.94 -44.93
CA LEU A 371 -32.16 18.08 -44.48
C LEU A 371 -31.33 18.61 -45.66
N ASP A 372 -31.39 19.91 -45.94
CA ASP A 372 -30.60 20.56 -46.99
C ASP A 372 -29.10 20.30 -46.84
N GLU A 373 -28.37 20.22 -47.95
CA GLU A 373 -26.96 19.85 -47.96
C GLU A 373 -26.08 20.92 -47.29
N ASN A 374 -26.41 22.21 -47.45
CA ASN A 374 -25.70 23.29 -46.74
C ASN A 374 -25.97 23.23 -45.22
N MET A 375 -27.17 22.80 -44.81
CA MET A 375 -27.49 22.55 -43.42
C MET A 375 -26.72 21.34 -42.86
N LYS A 376 -26.60 20.24 -43.63
CA LYS A 376 -25.72 19.11 -43.27
C LYS A 376 -24.28 19.60 -43.05
N GLU A 377 -23.70 20.37 -43.97
CA GLU A 377 -22.35 20.92 -43.80
C GLU A 377 -22.21 21.83 -42.57
N ASN A 378 -23.21 22.65 -42.27
CA ASN A 378 -23.27 23.50 -41.07
C ASN A 378 -23.16 22.63 -39.80
N TYR A 379 -23.93 21.55 -39.71
CA TYR A 379 -23.90 20.61 -38.60
C TYR A 379 -22.59 19.81 -38.48
N LEU A 380 -21.89 19.56 -39.59
CA LEU A 380 -20.65 18.77 -39.60
C LEU A 380 -19.38 19.59 -39.31
N ASN A 381 -19.38 20.87 -39.70
CA ASN A 381 -18.17 21.70 -39.76
C ASN A 381 -18.23 23.01 -38.97
N LYS A 382 -19.43 23.55 -38.67
CA LYS A 382 -19.60 24.85 -37.99
C LYS A 382 -20.21 24.74 -36.59
N LYS A 383 -21.10 23.77 -36.36
CA LYS A 383 -21.77 23.56 -35.07
C LYS A 383 -20.92 22.75 -34.08
N VAL A 384 -19.98 21.95 -34.56
CA VAL A 384 -19.19 20.99 -33.76
C VAL A 384 -17.69 21.34 -33.84
N GLU A 385 -16.92 21.03 -32.80
CA GLU A 385 -15.47 21.25 -32.82
C GLU A 385 -14.79 20.24 -33.77
N VAL A 386 -13.64 20.60 -34.32
CA VAL A 386 -12.80 19.72 -35.14
C VAL A 386 -11.42 19.69 -34.50
N LEU A 387 -10.98 18.54 -33.99
CA LEU A 387 -9.64 18.45 -33.45
C LEU A 387 -8.61 18.23 -34.58
N PRO A 388 -7.58 19.08 -34.71
CA PRO A 388 -6.54 18.89 -35.72
C PRO A 388 -5.81 17.58 -35.49
N ASP A 389 -5.44 16.89 -36.58
CA ASP A 389 -4.88 15.53 -36.55
C ASP A 389 -3.47 15.40 -35.95
N GLY A 390 -2.94 16.50 -35.40
CA GLY A 390 -1.65 16.55 -34.75
C GLY A 390 -0.46 16.25 -35.66
N LYS A 391 -0.62 16.09 -36.98
CA LYS A 391 0.51 15.76 -37.85
C LYS A 391 1.40 16.97 -38.03
N ALA A 392 2.48 17.04 -37.24
CA ALA A 392 3.58 17.96 -37.48
C ALA A 392 4.11 17.73 -38.91
N SER A 393 3.99 18.75 -39.76
CA SER A 393 4.40 18.72 -41.17
C SER A 393 5.90 18.43 -41.38
N ASN A 394 6.71 18.59 -40.33
CA ASN A 394 8.12 18.26 -40.31
C ASN A 394 8.44 17.19 -39.24
N HIS A 395 8.72 15.96 -39.69
CA HIS A 395 9.18 14.84 -38.85
C HIS A 395 10.60 15.00 -38.27
N LYS A 396 11.26 16.16 -38.44
CA LYS A 396 12.68 16.36 -38.14
C LYS A 396 13.01 17.05 -36.80
N ASN A 397 12.01 17.56 -36.09
CA ASN A 397 12.23 18.28 -34.83
C ASN A 397 11.75 17.43 -33.63
N ALA A 398 12.66 17.11 -32.70
CA ALA A 398 12.42 16.28 -31.50
C ALA A 398 11.56 16.96 -30.41
N LYS A 399 10.66 17.86 -30.80
CA LYS A 399 9.65 18.52 -29.98
C LYS A 399 8.33 18.45 -30.74
N SER A 400 7.79 17.24 -30.90
CA SER A 400 6.62 17.04 -31.73
C SER A 400 5.36 17.51 -30.97
N ASN A 401 4.81 18.66 -31.37
CA ASN A 401 3.57 19.21 -30.80
C ASN A 401 2.31 18.42 -31.25
N ARG A 402 2.43 17.09 -31.43
CA ARG A 402 1.32 16.27 -31.90
C ARG A 402 0.31 16.12 -30.76
N PHE A 403 -0.96 16.33 -31.08
CA PHE A 403 -2.08 16.18 -30.13
C PHE A 403 -1.97 17.06 -28.86
N THR A 404 -1.27 18.20 -28.93
CA THR A 404 -1.15 19.17 -27.81
C THR A 404 -2.41 20.02 -27.59
N HIS A 405 -3.60 19.46 -27.79
CA HIS A 405 -4.88 20.17 -27.74
C HIS A 405 -5.33 20.59 -26.33
N LYS A 406 -4.59 20.19 -25.28
CA LYS A 406 -4.87 20.50 -23.87
C LYS A 406 -6.32 20.19 -23.44
N LYS A 407 -6.89 19.13 -24.02
CA LYS A 407 -8.25 18.66 -23.70
C LYS A 407 -8.12 17.46 -22.76
N ASP A 408 -9.07 17.32 -21.86
CA ASP A 408 -9.18 16.24 -20.90
C ASP A 408 -10.47 15.42 -21.13
N MET A 409 -10.72 14.46 -20.23
CA MET A 409 -11.96 13.68 -20.21
C MET A 409 -13.22 14.56 -20.19
N LYS A 410 -13.20 15.66 -19.43
CA LYS A 410 -14.36 16.53 -19.25
C LYS A 410 -14.73 17.22 -20.56
N TRP A 411 -13.75 17.80 -21.26
CA TRP A 411 -13.99 18.38 -22.59
C TRP A 411 -14.50 17.32 -23.58
N LEU A 412 -13.99 16.08 -23.51
CA LEU A 412 -14.47 14.99 -24.38
C LEU A 412 -15.95 14.69 -24.13
N GLU A 413 -16.35 14.52 -22.87
CA GLU A 413 -17.75 14.26 -22.50
C GLU A 413 -18.68 15.40 -22.93
N GLU A 414 -18.30 16.65 -22.67
CA GLU A 414 -19.03 17.85 -23.09
C GLU A 414 -19.24 17.87 -24.61
N ASN A 415 -18.20 17.57 -25.39
CA ASN A 415 -18.28 17.65 -26.85
C ASN A 415 -18.98 16.45 -27.48
N ILE A 416 -18.88 15.25 -26.90
CA ILE A 416 -19.68 14.08 -27.30
C ILE A 416 -21.17 14.34 -27.03
N ASN A 417 -21.51 14.96 -25.90
CA ASN A 417 -22.89 15.37 -25.62
C ASN A 417 -23.35 16.52 -26.55
N LYS A 418 -22.45 17.44 -26.94
CA LYS A 418 -22.74 18.44 -27.98
C LYS A 418 -23.09 17.77 -29.32
N LEU A 419 -22.36 16.75 -29.77
CA LEU A 419 -22.70 16.00 -30.99
C LEU A 419 -24.13 15.41 -30.93
N LYS A 420 -24.54 14.87 -29.77
CA LYS A 420 -25.92 14.35 -29.56
C LYS A 420 -26.96 15.47 -29.66
N THR A 421 -26.71 16.60 -29.01
CA THR A 421 -27.59 17.78 -29.01
C THR A 421 -27.76 18.36 -30.42
N GLU A 422 -26.67 18.54 -31.16
CA GLU A 422 -26.74 19.07 -32.52
C GLU A 422 -27.41 18.10 -33.51
N TYR A 423 -27.26 16.78 -33.32
CA TYR A 423 -28.07 15.81 -34.06
C TYR A 423 -29.57 15.96 -33.78
N ALA A 424 -29.95 16.13 -32.50
CA ALA A 424 -31.36 16.35 -32.13
C ALA A 424 -31.91 17.68 -32.67
N ASN A 425 -31.07 18.70 -32.83
CA ASN A 425 -31.44 19.96 -33.49
C ASN A 425 -31.66 19.74 -34.99
N ALA A 426 -30.73 19.06 -35.68
CA ALA A 426 -30.84 18.71 -37.09
C ALA A 426 -32.12 17.89 -37.38
N GLN A 427 -32.49 16.96 -36.50
CA GLN A 427 -33.75 16.22 -36.59
C GLN A 427 -35.00 17.08 -36.41
N LYS A 428 -34.93 18.20 -35.68
CA LYS A 428 -36.05 19.16 -35.54
C LYS A 428 -36.17 20.06 -36.77
N GLU A 429 -35.04 20.47 -37.36
CA GLU A 429 -35.02 21.28 -38.58
C GLU A 429 -35.51 20.47 -39.79
N MET A 430 -35.09 19.22 -39.93
CA MET A 430 -35.59 18.25 -40.93
C MET A 430 -37.11 17.99 -40.85
N LYS A 431 -37.79 18.36 -39.76
CA LYS A 431 -39.26 18.26 -39.60
C LYS A 431 -40.00 19.57 -39.88
N LYS A 432 -39.27 20.66 -40.12
CA LYS A 432 -39.83 21.98 -40.50
C LYS A 432 -39.72 22.24 -42.00
N SER A 433 -38.72 21.63 -42.63
CA SER A 433 -38.59 21.46 -44.09
C SER A 433 -39.50 20.33 -44.58
#